data_AF-K1SUK6-F1
#
_entry.id   AF-K1SUK6-F1
#
_cell.length_a   1.000
_cell.length_b   1.000
_cell.length_c   1.000
_cell.angle_alpha   90.00
_cell.angle_beta   90.00
_cell.angle_gamma   90.00
#
_symmetry.space_group_name_H-M   'P 1'
#
loop_
_entity.id
_entity.type
_entity.pdbx_description
1 polymer ?
#
loop_
_entity_poly.entity_id
_entity_poly.type
_entity_poly.pdbx_seq_one_letter_code
_entity_poly.pdbx_strand_id
1 'polypeptide(L)'
;MPHTSRAHVKARRQKWFGVACCPPNIARTLASLGQYIYGVDGADIYTHLYIGNQTDIPVNNDVVQIRIDSMFPWNGNIKVKVQGVKEK
;
A
#
# COMPACT_ATOMS: atom_id res chain seq x y z
N MET A 1 1.70 28.33 33.06
CA MET A 1 0.60 27.38 33.36
C MET A 1 1.21 26.04 33.70
N PRO A 2 0.79 25.38 34.80
CA PRO A 2 1.12 23.98 35.06
C PRO A 2 0.71 23.12 33.85
N HIS A 3 1.36 21.98 33.65
CA HIS A 3 1.15 21.13 32.48
C HIS A 3 -0.34 20.87 32.22
N THR A 4 -0.84 21.33 31.07
CA THR A 4 -2.20 21.02 30.63
C THR A 4 -2.26 19.56 30.15
N SER A 5 -3.44 18.95 30.16
CA SER A 5 -3.64 17.57 29.68
C SER A 5 -3.18 17.34 28.23
N ARG A 6 -3.03 18.41 27.43
CA ARG A 6 -2.57 18.37 26.04
C ARG A 6 -1.10 18.76 25.85
N ALA A 7 -0.30 18.84 26.91
CA ALA A 7 1.12 19.21 26.81
C ALA A 7 1.97 18.28 25.88
N HIS A 8 1.51 17.04 25.69
CA HIS A 8 2.12 16.06 24.78
C HIS A 8 1.88 16.38 23.29
N VAL A 9 0.83 17.14 22.95
CA VAL A 9 0.50 17.51 21.57
C VAL A 9 1.43 18.62 21.11
N LYS A 10 2.21 18.37 20.05
CA LYS A 10 3.05 19.38 19.42
C LYS A 10 2.33 19.91 18.18
N ALA A 11 2.20 21.24 18.07
CA ALA A 11 1.49 21.89 16.96
C ALA A 11 2.18 21.79 15.59
N ARG A 12 3.37 21.17 15.54
CA ARG A 12 4.17 20.94 14.35
C ARG A 12 4.77 19.53 14.42
N ARG A 13 5.04 18.93 13.27
CA ARG A 13 5.80 17.67 13.21
C ARG A 13 7.16 17.89 13.88
N GLN A 14 7.53 16.93 14.71
CA GLN A 14 8.85 16.91 15.36
C GLN A 14 9.74 15.95 14.59
N LYS A 15 11.04 16.22 14.57
CA LYS A 15 12.01 15.27 14.00
C LYS A 15 11.98 13.95 14.79
N TRP A 16 11.92 14.05 16.12
CA TRP A 16 11.95 12.94 17.06
C TRP A 16 11.17 13.29 18.34
N PHE A 17 10.72 12.27 19.06
CA PHE A 17 10.21 12.36 20.43
C PHE A 17 11.15 11.59 21.37
N GLY A 18 11.00 11.72 22.68
CA GLY A 18 11.83 10.99 23.66
C GLY A 18 11.87 9.47 23.43
N VAL A 19 10.81 8.91 22.84
CA VAL A 19 10.80 7.58 22.23
C VAL A 19 10.33 7.72 20.79
N ALA A 20 11.13 7.28 19.82
CA ALA A 20 10.76 7.35 18.41
C ALA A 20 10.22 6.04 17.88
N CYS A 21 9.02 5.73 18.30
CA CYS A 21 8.23 4.69 17.65
C CYS A 21 7.80 5.12 16.22
N CYS A 22 7.54 6.41 15.98
CA CYS A 22 6.97 6.87 14.70
C CYS A 22 7.91 6.69 13.50
N PRO A 23 9.16 7.18 13.50
CA PRO A 23 10.02 7.11 12.32
C PRO A 23 10.23 5.67 11.78
N PRO A 24 10.63 4.68 12.60
CA PRO A 24 10.82 3.33 12.09
C PRO A 24 9.50 2.64 11.73
N ASN A 25 8.40 2.92 12.43
CA ASN A 25 7.09 2.32 12.10
C ASN A 25 6.52 2.88 10.79
N ILE A 26 6.68 4.17 10.51
CA ILE A 26 6.28 4.75 9.23
C ILE A 26 7.16 4.18 8.12
N ALA A 27 8.49 4.13 8.33
CA ALA A 27 9.42 3.61 7.34
C ALA A 27 9.11 2.16 6.97
N ARG A 28 8.93 1.26 7.95
CA ARG A 28 8.61 -0.15 7.66
C ARG A 28 7.27 -0.29 6.92
N THR A 29 6.27 0.50 7.30
CA THR A 29 4.94 0.42 6.70
C THR A 29 4.99 0.83 5.23
N LEU A 30 5.64 1.96 4.95
CA LEU A 30 5.80 2.46 3.58
C LEU A 30 6.63 1.50 2.72
N ALA A 31 7.72 0.96 3.27
CA ALA A 31 8.54 -0.05 2.58
C ALA A 31 7.73 -1.32 2.24
N SER A 32 6.79 -1.72 3.11
CA SER A 32 5.91 -2.87 2.91
C SER A 32 4.64 -2.58 2.09
N LEU A 33 4.40 -1.32 1.66
CA LEU A 33 3.11 -0.91 1.08
C LEU A 33 2.67 -1.78 -0.11
N GLY A 34 3.61 -2.23 -0.94
CA GLY A 34 3.33 -3.10 -2.08
C GLY A 34 2.65 -4.42 -1.71
N GLN A 35 2.92 -4.94 -0.51
CA GLN A 35 2.35 -6.19 0.00
C GLN A 35 0.86 -6.08 0.34
N TYR A 36 0.33 -4.85 0.44
CA TYR A 36 -1.08 -4.59 0.74
C TYR A 36 -1.90 -4.33 -0.53
N ILE A 37 -1.28 -4.30 -1.71
CA ILE A 37 -1.97 -3.98 -2.96
C ILE A 37 -2.90 -5.12 -3.38
N TYR A 38 -2.46 -6.37 -3.22
CA TYR A 38 -3.20 -7.56 -3.62
C TYR A 38 -3.32 -8.60 -2.51
N GLY A 39 -4.41 -9.36 -2.56
CA GLY A 39 -4.57 -10.64 -1.88
C GLY A 39 -4.72 -11.76 -2.91
N VAL A 40 -4.24 -12.96 -2.59
CA VAL A 40 -4.35 -14.14 -3.47
C VAL A 40 -4.90 -15.31 -2.67
N ASP A 41 -5.93 -15.96 -3.20
CA ASP A 41 -6.50 -17.19 -2.63
C ASP A 41 -6.77 -18.20 -3.76
N GLY A 42 -6.00 -19.29 -3.81
CA GLY A 42 -6.06 -20.26 -4.89
C GLY A 42 -5.83 -19.63 -6.27
N ALA A 43 -6.89 -19.60 -7.09
CA ALA A 43 -6.88 -18.99 -8.43
C ALA A 43 -7.35 -17.53 -8.46
N ASP A 44 -7.83 -17.01 -7.33
CA ASP A 44 -8.45 -15.69 -7.23
C ASP A 44 -7.42 -14.64 -6.81
N ILE A 45 -7.42 -13.51 -7.51
CA ILE A 45 -6.60 -12.34 -7.20
C ILE A 45 -7.52 -11.18 -6.82
N TYR A 46 -7.37 -10.69 -5.60
CA TYR A 46 -8.09 -9.54 -5.07
C TYR A 46 -7.22 -8.29 -5.16
N THR A 47 -7.77 -7.19 -5.66
CA THR A 47 -7.10 -5.87 -5.62
C THR A 47 -7.69 -5.04 -4.49
N HIS A 48 -6.87 -4.64 -3.52
CA HIS A 48 -7.28 -3.84 -2.37
C HIS A 48 -6.95 -2.35 -2.53
N LEU A 49 -5.80 -2.03 -3.15
CA LEU A 49 -5.34 -0.66 -3.34
C LEU A 49 -5.13 -0.36 -4.82
N TYR A 50 -5.66 0.77 -5.31
CA TYR A 50 -5.54 1.20 -6.70
C TYR A 50 -4.31 2.08 -6.95
N ILE A 51 -3.15 1.60 -6.51
CA ILE A 51 -1.87 2.26 -6.70
C ILE A 51 -1.31 1.89 -8.08
N GLY A 52 -0.80 2.86 -8.83
CA GLY A 52 -0.15 2.56 -10.10
C GLY A 52 1.06 1.64 -9.90
N ASN A 53 1.05 0.47 -10.53
CA ASN A 53 2.07 -0.56 -10.34
C ASN A 53 2.12 -1.56 -11.50
N GLN A 54 3.15 -2.41 -11.47
CA GLN A 54 3.24 -3.63 -12.26
C GLN A 54 3.71 -4.76 -11.35
N THR A 55 3.11 -5.94 -11.48
CA THR A 55 3.49 -7.11 -10.70
C THR A 55 3.22 -8.41 -11.46
N ASP A 56 3.98 -9.44 -11.11
CA ASP A 56 3.81 -10.81 -11.55
C ASP A 56 3.31 -11.63 -10.35
N ILE A 57 2.13 -12.21 -10.47
CA ILE A 57 1.48 -12.98 -9.41
C ILE A 57 1.47 -14.46 -9.81
N PRO A 58 2.17 -15.33 -9.07
CA PRO A 58 2.06 -16.77 -9.25
C PRO A 58 0.66 -17.24 -8.89
N VAL A 59 0.01 -17.97 -9.80
CA VAL A 59 -1.31 -18.56 -9.60
C VAL A 59 -1.28 -20.00 -10.11
N ASN A 60 -1.40 -20.96 -9.20
CA ASN A 60 -1.18 -22.39 -9.49
C ASN A 60 0.19 -22.64 -10.16
N ASN A 61 0.20 -23.13 -11.41
CA ASN A 61 1.41 -23.38 -12.20
C ASN A 61 1.69 -22.29 -13.25
N ASP A 62 0.91 -21.22 -13.26
CA ASP A 62 1.02 -20.12 -14.22
C ASP A 62 1.40 -18.82 -13.50
N VAL A 63 1.79 -17.81 -14.29
CA VAL A 63 2.11 -16.47 -13.79
C VAL A 63 1.18 -15.46 -14.47
N VAL A 64 0.43 -14.72 -13.66
CA VAL A 64 -0.46 -13.66 -14.13
C VAL A 64 0.23 -12.32 -13.95
N GLN A 65 0.36 -11.56 -15.03
CA GLN A 65 0.92 -10.21 -14.97
C GLN A 65 -0.20 -9.19 -14.86
N ILE A 66 -0.10 -8.28 -13.89
CA ILE A 66 -1.05 -7.19 -13.68
C ILE A 66 -0.33 -5.86 -13.75
N ARG A 67 -0.87 -4.93 -14.55
CA ARG A 67 -0.47 -3.52 -14.55
C ARG A 67 -1.68 -2.65 -14.22
N ILE A 68 -1.53 -1.79 -13.22
CA ILE A 68 -2.50 -0.74 -12.88
C ILE A 68 -1.90 0.59 -13.31
N ASP A 69 -2.60 1.29 -14.21
CA ASP A 69 -2.33 2.69 -14.55
C ASP A 69 -3.37 3.55 -13.81
N SER A 70 -2.95 4.26 -12.76
CA SER A 70 -3.84 4.98 -11.84
C SER A 70 -3.19 6.25 -11.28
N MET A 71 -3.98 7.33 -11.19
CA MET A 71 -3.63 8.55 -10.44
C MET A 71 -4.48 8.68 -9.16
N PHE A 72 -5.11 7.60 -8.70
CA PHE A 72 -5.79 7.58 -7.42
C PHE A 72 -4.80 7.95 -6.30
N PRO A 73 -5.19 8.77 -5.30
CA PRO A 73 -6.54 9.22 -4.96
C PRO A 73 -7.03 10.48 -5.68
N TRP A 74 -6.24 11.06 -6.59
CA TRP A 74 -6.56 12.34 -7.24
C TRP A 74 -7.53 12.20 -8.42
N ASN A 75 -7.52 11.04 -9.08
CA ASN A 75 -8.44 10.69 -10.17
C ASN A 75 -8.97 9.27 -9.95
N GLY A 76 -10.29 9.09 -10.10
CA GLY A 76 -10.96 7.81 -9.95
C GLY A 76 -10.92 6.90 -11.18
N ASN A 77 -10.38 7.35 -12.31
CA ASN A 77 -10.21 6.51 -13.50
C ASN A 77 -8.99 5.60 -13.31
N ILE A 78 -9.24 4.30 -13.23
CA ILE A 78 -8.25 3.26 -13.00
C ILE A 78 -8.28 2.31 -14.19
N LYS A 79 -7.14 2.12 -14.85
CA LYS A 79 -7.00 1.14 -15.93
C LYS A 79 -6.21 -0.06 -15.43
N VAL A 80 -6.77 -1.24 -15.58
CA VAL A 80 -6.13 -2.51 -15.21
C VAL A 80 -5.90 -3.32 -16.47
N LYS A 81 -4.66 -3.76 -16.69
CA LYS A 81 -4.28 -4.68 -17.76
C LYS A 81 -3.83 -5.98 -17.12
N VAL A 82 -4.36 -7.09 -17.63
CA VAL A 82 -4.07 -8.43 -17.15
C VAL A 82 -3.55 -9.26 -18.33
N GLN A 83 -2.46 -9.99 -18.13
CA GLN A 83 -1.81 -10.85 -19.12
C GLN A 83 -1.41 -12.19 -18.49
N GLY A 84 -1.17 -13.21 -19.31
CA GLY A 84 -0.78 -14.55 -18.82
C GLY A 84 -1.95 -15.41 -18.32
N VAL A 85 -3.19 -14.96 -18.54
CA VAL A 85 -4.40 -15.76 -18.26
C VAL A 85 -4.72 -16.60 -19.50
N LYS A 86 -4.81 -17.92 -19.34
CA LYS A 86 -5.31 -18.80 -20.41
C LYS A 86 -6.81 -18.61 -20.54
N GLU A 87 -7.28 -18.33 -21.75
CA GLU A 87 -8.71 -18.39 -22.04
C GLU A 87 -9.22 -19.83 -21.84
N LYS A 88 -10.45 -19.94 -21.35
CA LYS A 88 -11.11 -21.21 -21.07
C LYS A 88 -11.77 -21.79 -22.31
#